data_AF-A0A2J8WBG5-F1
#
_entry.id   AF-A0A2J8WBG5-F1
#
_cell.length_a   1.000
_cell.length_b   1.000
_cell.length_c   1.000
_cell.angle_alpha   90.00
_cell.angle_beta   90.00
_cell.angle_gamma   90.00
#
_symmetry.space_group_name_H-M   'P 1'
#
loop_
_entity.id
_entity.type
_entity.pdbx_description
1 polymer ?
#
loop_
_entity_poly.entity_id
_entity_poly.type
_entity_poly.pdbx_seq_one_letter_code
_entity_poly.pdbx_strand_id
1 'polypeptide(L)'
;MSNEVETSATNGQPDQQAAPKAPSKKEKKKGPEKTDEYLLARFKGDGVKYKAKLIGIDDVPDARGDKMSQDSMMKLKGMAAAGRSQGQHKQRIWVNISLSGIKIIDEKTGVRIHIC
;
A
#
# COMPACT_ATOMS: atom_id res chain seq x y z
N MET A 1 24.36 -37.46 49.31
CA MET A 1 23.14 -38.14 48.84
C MET A 1 23.02 -37.85 47.37
N SER A 2 23.22 -38.90 46.59
CA SER A 2 23.41 -38.94 45.13
C SER A 2 22.19 -38.46 44.35
N ASN A 3 22.42 -37.94 43.14
CA ASN A 3 21.99 -38.62 41.93
C ASN A 3 22.66 -37.95 40.71
N GLU A 4 23.59 -38.71 40.13
CA GLU A 4 24.04 -38.57 38.75
C GLU A 4 23.09 -39.40 37.87
N VAL A 5 22.88 -39.00 36.63
CA VAL A 5 22.84 -39.90 35.47
C VAL A 5 23.02 -39.02 34.23
N GLU A 6 24.18 -39.21 33.59
CA GLU A 6 24.53 -38.88 32.21
C GLU A 6 23.43 -39.32 31.23
N THR A 7 23.37 -38.79 30.00
CA THR A 7 23.99 -39.47 28.85
C THR A 7 23.92 -38.54 27.62
N SER A 8 25.12 -38.15 27.18
CA SER A 8 25.61 -38.13 25.79
C SER A 8 25.11 -37.12 24.76
N ALA A 9 26.06 -36.28 24.39
CA ALA A 9 26.21 -35.65 23.09
C ALA A 9 26.25 -36.66 21.94
N THR A 10 25.70 -36.27 20.77
CA THR A 10 26.35 -36.52 19.48
C THR A 10 26.01 -35.44 18.46
N ASN A 11 27.09 -34.87 17.95
CA ASN A 11 27.25 -33.97 16.83
C ASN A 11 26.87 -34.66 15.50
N GLY A 12 26.33 -33.92 14.53
CA GLY A 12 25.98 -34.49 13.22
C GLY A 12 25.37 -33.51 12.23
N GLN A 13 26.19 -32.58 11.73
CA GLN A 13 25.97 -31.95 10.42
C GLN A 13 26.27 -33.01 9.33
N PRO A 14 25.57 -32.97 8.19
CA PRO A 14 26.30 -32.60 6.98
C PRO A 14 25.60 -31.53 6.14
N ASP A 15 26.43 -30.66 5.59
CA ASP A 15 26.20 -29.73 4.50
C ASP A 15 25.26 -30.26 3.40
N GLN A 16 24.24 -29.46 3.08
CA GLN A 16 23.90 -29.18 1.69
C GLN A 16 23.54 -27.70 1.53
N GLN A 17 24.51 -26.95 0.98
CA GLN A 17 24.28 -25.68 0.33
C GLN A 17 23.28 -25.85 -0.81
N ALA A 18 22.19 -25.09 -0.78
CA ALA A 18 21.45 -24.73 -1.98
C ALA A 18 20.95 -23.30 -1.84
N ALA A 19 21.67 -22.37 -2.46
CA ALA A 19 21.22 -20.99 -2.63
C ALA A 19 19.84 -20.96 -3.30
N PRO A 20 18.83 -20.30 -2.70
CA PRO A 20 17.61 -19.97 -3.42
C PRO A 20 17.93 -18.82 -4.38
N LYS A 21 18.07 -19.21 -5.64
CA LYS A 21 18.26 -18.38 -6.83
C LYS A 21 17.41 -17.11 -6.77
N ALA A 22 18.07 -15.98 -7.00
CA ALA A 22 17.45 -14.70 -7.27
C ALA A 22 16.28 -14.86 -8.26
N PRO A 23 15.08 -14.33 -7.95
CA PRO A 23 13.99 -14.36 -8.91
C PRO A 23 14.37 -13.51 -10.11
N SER A 24 14.52 -14.23 -11.21
CA SER A 24 14.60 -13.84 -12.60
C SER A 24 14.20 -12.39 -12.87
N LYS A 25 15.16 -11.65 -13.42
CA LYS A 25 15.01 -10.37 -14.10
C LYS A 25 13.90 -10.51 -15.16
N LYS A 26 12.65 -10.30 -14.74
CA LYS A 26 11.51 -10.22 -15.64
C LYS A 26 11.69 -8.92 -16.39
N GLU A 27 12.09 -9.01 -17.65
CA GLU A 27 12.19 -7.88 -18.56
C GLU A 27 10.90 -7.07 -18.45
N LYS A 28 11.04 -5.94 -17.78
CA LYS A 28 10.01 -4.91 -17.72
C LYS A 28 9.89 -4.44 -19.16
N LYS A 29 8.87 -4.94 -19.87
CA LYS A 29 8.39 -4.31 -21.11
C LYS A 29 8.47 -2.81 -20.85
N LYS A 30 9.37 -2.11 -21.55
CA LYS A 30 9.48 -0.65 -21.51
C LYS A 30 8.06 -0.18 -21.80
N GLY A 31 7.35 0.24 -20.75
CA GLY A 31 6.13 1.02 -20.93
C GLY A 31 6.48 2.23 -21.78
N PRO A 32 5.49 2.87 -22.43
CA PRO A 32 5.74 4.09 -23.19
C PRO A 32 6.65 5.00 -22.36
N GLU A 33 7.74 5.43 -22.99
CA GLU A 33 8.77 6.23 -22.34
C GLU A 33 8.09 7.43 -21.69
N LYS A 34 8.24 7.57 -20.37
CA LYS A 34 7.60 8.63 -19.60
C LYS A 34 8.40 9.92 -19.80
N THR A 35 8.45 10.39 -21.04
CA THR A 35 9.03 11.69 -21.37
C THR A 35 8.22 12.79 -20.70
N ASP A 36 8.86 13.91 -20.38
CA ASP A 36 8.20 15.04 -19.71
C ASP A 36 7.03 15.58 -20.53
N GLU A 37 7.15 15.56 -21.87
CA GLU A 37 6.09 15.98 -22.77
C GLU A 37 4.85 15.07 -22.67
N TYR A 38 5.06 13.75 -22.55
CA TYR A 38 3.96 12.80 -22.31
C TYR A 38 3.31 13.01 -20.93
N LEU A 39 4.12 13.24 -19.89
CA LEU A 39 3.60 13.50 -18.54
C LEU A 39 2.80 14.80 -18.48
N LEU A 40 3.29 15.84 -19.15
CA LEU A 40 2.61 17.13 -19.24
C LEU A 40 1.28 16.98 -19.97
N ALA A 41 1.27 16.32 -21.14
CA ALA A 41 0.03 16.05 -21.86
C ALA A 41 -0.97 15.22 -21.03
N ARG A 42 -0.48 14.27 -20.22
CA ARG A 42 -1.30 13.38 -19.40
C ARG A 42 -1.90 14.05 -18.17
N PHE A 43 -1.18 14.97 -17.54
CA PHE A 43 -1.57 15.55 -16.24
C PHE A 43 -2.01 17.01 -16.32
N LYS A 44 -1.83 17.69 -17.46
CA LYS A 44 -2.37 19.03 -17.70
C LYS A 44 -3.90 19.02 -17.76
N GLY A 45 -4.52 20.13 -17.34
CA GLY A 45 -5.98 20.28 -17.32
C GLY A 45 -6.64 19.30 -16.34
N ASP A 46 -7.58 18.50 -16.85
CA ASP A 46 -8.32 17.52 -16.05
C ASP A 46 -7.48 16.29 -15.65
N GLY A 47 -6.29 16.10 -16.23
CA GLY A 47 -5.42 14.98 -15.89
C GLY A 47 -6.10 13.61 -16.04
N VAL A 48 -5.92 12.73 -15.05
CA VAL A 48 -6.41 11.33 -15.09
C VAL A 48 -7.35 11.05 -13.94
N LYS A 49 -8.40 10.25 -14.17
CA LYS A 49 -9.37 9.82 -13.15
C LYS A 49 -9.34 8.31 -12.96
N TYR A 50 -9.39 7.86 -11.71
CA TYR A 50 -9.40 6.45 -11.33
C TYR A 50 -10.57 6.14 -10.41
N LYS A 51 -11.34 5.08 -10.71
CA LYS A 51 -12.38 4.57 -9.78
C LYS A 51 -11.72 3.94 -8.56
N ALA A 52 -12.12 4.37 -7.38
CA ALA A 52 -11.60 3.88 -6.12
C ALA A 52 -12.68 3.87 -5.02
N LYS A 53 -12.29 3.44 -3.82
CA LYS A 53 -13.12 3.50 -2.61
C LYS A 53 -12.35 4.19 -1.49
N LEU A 54 -12.98 5.14 -0.82
CA LEU A 54 -12.40 5.83 0.33
C LEU A 54 -12.46 4.92 1.56
N ILE A 55 -11.31 4.64 2.18
CA ILE A 55 -11.25 3.84 3.42
C ILE A 55 -11.58 4.72 4.62
N GLY A 56 -10.99 5.90 4.67
CA GLY A 56 -11.20 6.93 5.68
C GLY A 56 -10.09 7.99 5.58
N ILE A 57 -10.12 8.95 6.50
CA ILE A 57 -9.17 10.05 6.63
C ILE A 57 -8.70 10.03 8.08
N ASP A 58 -7.41 10.24 8.30
CA ASP A 58 -6.79 10.18 9.62
C ASP A 58 -5.79 11.32 9.74
N ASP A 59 -5.82 12.00 10.88
CA ASP A 59 -4.86 13.05 11.19
C ASP A 59 -3.58 12.41 11.70
N VAL A 60 -2.46 12.82 11.13
CA VAL A 60 -1.14 12.26 11.42
C VAL A 60 -0.20 13.34 11.98
N PRO A 61 0.75 12.98 12.86
CA PRO A 61 1.59 13.96 13.55
C PRO A 61 2.67 14.59 12.66
N ASP A 62 3.16 13.86 11.67
CA ASP A 62 4.25 14.30 10.79
C ASP A 62 3.83 14.30 9.32
N ALA A 63 4.54 15.07 8.48
CA ALA A 63 4.27 15.12 7.04
C ALA A 63 4.79 13.89 6.27
N ARG A 64 5.65 13.06 6.88
CA ARG A 64 6.27 11.90 6.23
C ARG A 64 6.66 10.81 7.23
N GLY A 65 6.63 9.56 6.79
CA GLY A 65 7.11 8.41 7.55
C GLY A 65 6.37 7.14 7.18
N ASP A 66 7.10 6.09 6.78
CA ASP A 66 6.51 4.82 6.34
C ASP A 66 5.78 4.12 7.48
N LYS A 67 6.41 4.05 8.67
CA LYS A 67 5.80 3.47 9.87
C LYS A 67 4.51 4.21 10.25
N MET A 68 4.53 5.53 10.26
CA MET A 68 3.36 6.36 10.56
C MET A 68 2.23 6.15 9.55
N SER A 69 2.56 6.12 8.24
CA SER A 69 1.58 5.88 7.18
C SER A 69 0.96 4.48 7.28
N GLN A 70 1.77 3.48 7.68
CA GLN A 70 1.32 2.12 7.91
C GLN A 70 0.41 2.01 9.14
N ASP A 71 0.79 2.64 10.25
CA ASP A 71 0.01 2.67 11.49
C ASP A 71 -1.36 3.32 11.24
N SER A 72 -1.40 4.46 10.54
CA SER A 72 -2.63 5.13 10.13
C SER A 72 -3.50 4.26 9.21
N MET A 73 -2.90 3.61 8.20
CA MET A 73 -3.60 2.70 7.30
C MET A 73 -4.20 1.50 8.04
N MET A 74 -3.50 0.93 9.02
CA MET A 74 -4.01 -0.16 9.85
C MET A 74 -5.20 0.28 10.71
N LYS A 75 -5.10 1.44 11.37
CA LYS A 75 -6.20 2.05 12.13
C LYS A 75 -7.45 2.24 11.27
N LEU A 76 -7.31 2.88 10.11
CA LEU A 76 -8.41 3.13 9.19
C LEU A 76 -9.05 1.83 8.66
N LYS A 77 -8.23 0.81 8.38
CA LYS A 77 -8.75 -0.52 7.97
C LYS A 77 -9.52 -1.20 9.10
N GLY A 78 -9.03 -1.12 10.34
CA GLY A 78 -9.72 -1.65 11.52
C GLY A 78 -11.09 -1.00 11.73
N MET A 79 -11.14 0.34 11.65
CA MET A 79 -12.40 1.10 11.73
C MET A 79 -13.35 0.73 10.59
N ALA A 80 -12.86 0.66 9.36
CA ALA A 80 -13.67 0.27 8.20
C ALA A 80 -14.18 -1.17 8.29
N ALA A 81 -13.43 -2.09 8.93
CA ALA A 81 -13.88 -3.46 9.17
C ALA A 81 -15.00 -3.50 10.22
N ALA A 82 -14.88 -2.73 11.30
CA ALA A 82 -15.94 -2.58 12.30
C ALA A 82 -17.21 -1.90 11.72
N GLY A 83 -17.07 -0.85 10.91
CA GLY A 83 -18.21 -0.24 10.22
C GLY A 83 -18.88 -1.21 9.24
N ARG A 84 -18.11 -2.08 8.58
CA ARG A 84 -18.64 -3.10 7.66
C ARG A 84 -19.52 -4.12 8.38
N SER A 85 -19.17 -4.53 9.60
CA SER A 85 -20.04 -5.43 10.38
C SER A 85 -21.33 -4.75 10.82
N GLN A 86 -21.36 -3.42 10.87
CA GLN A 86 -22.56 -2.59 11.08
C GLN A 86 -23.30 -2.23 9.78
N GLY A 87 -22.88 -2.76 8.62
CA GLY A 87 -23.50 -2.50 7.32
C GLY A 87 -23.05 -1.22 6.61
N GLN A 88 -22.05 -0.48 7.13
CA GLN A 88 -21.48 0.65 6.42
C GLN A 88 -20.61 0.19 5.24
N HIS A 89 -20.78 0.87 4.10
CA HIS A 89 -20.00 0.63 2.90
C HIS A 89 -19.08 1.81 2.62
N LYS A 90 -17.83 1.50 2.24
CA LYS A 90 -16.85 2.49 1.78
C LYS A 90 -17.43 3.32 0.64
N GLN A 91 -17.28 4.64 0.73
CA GLN A 91 -17.72 5.56 -0.31
C GLN A 91 -16.99 5.27 -1.62
N ARG A 92 -17.73 5.19 -2.72
CA ARG A 92 -17.14 5.06 -4.05
C ARG A 92 -16.77 6.44 -4.57
N ILE A 93 -15.54 6.58 -5.05
CA ILE A 93 -14.97 7.86 -5.42
C ILE A 93 -14.21 7.77 -6.74
N TRP A 94 -14.02 8.92 -7.36
CA TRP A 94 -13.00 9.14 -8.37
C TRP A 94 -11.81 9.87 -7.73
N VAL A 95 -10.63 9.28 -7.89
CA VAL A 95 -9.36 9.95 -7.59
C VAL A 95 -8.87 10.59 -8.88
N ASN A 96 -8.83 11.92 -8.90
CA ASN A 96 -8.34 12.69 -10.02
C ASN A 96 -6.93 13.20 -9.74
N ILE A 97 -5.97 12.87 -10.61
CA ILE A 97 -4.57 13.25 -10.52
C ILE A 97 -4.26 14.19 -11.68
N SER A 98 -3.87 15.42 -11.36
CA SER A 98 -3.54 16.48 -12.33
C SER A 98 -2.35 17.30 -11.84
N LEU A 99 -1.84 18.22 -12.65
CA LEU A 99 -0.85 19.20 -12.21
C LEU A 99 -1.36 20.10 -11.08
N SER A 100 -2.68 20.22 -10.90
CA SER A 100 -3.29 20.93 -9.77
C SER A 100 -3.32 20.12 -8.47
N GLY A 101 -2.77 18.91 -8.44
CA GLY A 101 -2.78 18.02 -7.28
C GLY A 101 -3.81 16.90 -7.37
N ILE A 102 -4.24 16.42 -6.20
CA ILE A 102 -5.14 15.26 -6.07
C ILE A 102 -6.53 15.75 -5.63
N LYS A 103 -7.55 15.37 -6.39
CA LYS A 103 -8.95 15.66 -6.05
C LYS A 103 -9.70 14.36 -5.80
N ILE A 104 -10.45 14.31 -4.71
CA ILE A 104 -11.36 13.21 -4.38
C ILE A 104 -12.78 13.66 -4.70
N ILE A 105 -13.44 12.95 -5.61
CA ILE A 105 -14.77 13.30 -6.12
C ILE A 105 -15.71 12.13 -5.82
N ASP A 106 -16.90 12.40 -5.30
CA ASP A 106 -17.90 11.36 -5.08
C ASP A 106 -18.38 10.76 -6.41
N GLU A 107 -18.47 9.44 -6.52
CA GLU A 107 -18.93 8.79 -7.76
C GLU A 107 -20.41 9.07 -8.05
N LYS A 108 -21.25 9.20 -7.01
CA LYS A 108 -22.70 9.37 -7.18
C LYS A 108 -23.09 10.81 -7.46
N THR A 109 -22.61 11.74 -6.64
CA THR A 109 -23.01 13.16 -6.73
C THR A 109 -22.11 13.99 -7.64
N GLY A 110 -20.90 13.52 -7.95
CA GLY A 110 -19.91 14.29 -8.71
C GLY A 110 -19.34 15.49 -7.94
N VAL A 111 -19.70 15.65 -6.66
CA VAL A 111 -19.21 16.75 -5.80
C VAL A 111 -17.76 16.47 -5.39
N ARG A 112 -16.92 17.52 -5.44
CA ARG A 112 -15.55 17.45 -4.91
C ARG A 112 -15.61 17.42 -3.40
N ILE A 113 -15.05 16.36 -2.81
CA ILE A 113 -15.06 16.14 -1.36
C ILE A 113 -13.79 16.70 -0.73
N HIS A 114 -12.63 16.44 -1.34
CA HIS A 114 -11.32 16.86 -0.82
C HIS A 114 -10.37 17.29 -1.94
N ILE A 115 -9.47 18.21 -1.60
CA ILE A 115 -8.36 18.70 -2.43
C ILE A 115 -7.09 18.62 -1.58
N CYS A 116 -6.08 17.93 -2.09
CA CYS A 116 -4.75 17.79 -1.48
C CYS A 116 -3.69 18.38 -2.40
#